data_AF-A0A818KQ27-F1
#
_entry.id   AF-A0A818KQ27-F1
#
_cell.length_a   1.000
_cell.length_b   1.000
_cell.length_c   1.000
_cell.angle_alpha   90.00
_cell.angle_beta   90.00
_cell.angle_gamma   90.00
#
_symmetry.space_group_name_H-M   'P 1'
#
loop_
_entity.id
_entity.type
_entity.pdbx_description
1 polymer ?
#
loop_
_entity_poly.entity_id
_entity_poly.type
_entity_poly.pdbx_seq_one_letter_code
_entity_poly.pdbx_strand_id
1 'polypeptide(L)'
;RHALKFLKHLTAAQPPEAHFGEDKKSSTIVNDTWTEHSIRLCLPLYLSLIPSYHYLILSLATIYTAVNGDIKQLIIEVREMGMGSPEILKLVENCPKGAETLITRIIHTLTEQTPPSPELVEKVQDLYHKRVSDVRFLIPVLTGLEKREIINGLPKLIKLSQPVVKEVFNRLLIRNGKF
;
A
#
# COMPACT_ATOMS: atom_id res chain seq x y z
N ARG A 1 -16.21 17.92 -11.00
CA ARG A 1 -16.48 17.24 -12.29
C ARG A 1 -15.23 17.09 -13.17
N HIS A 2 -14.36 18.11 -13.30
CA HIS A 2 -13.12 18.00 -14.08
C HIS A 2 -12.08 17.04 -13.48
N ALA A 3 -11.88 17.06 -12.15
CA ALA A 3 -10.96 16.14 -11.47
C ALA A 3 -11.28 14.65 -11.77
N LEU A 4 -12.53 14.21 -11.62
CA LEU A 4 -13.00 12.86 -11.98
C LEU A 4 -12.75 12.49 -13.45
N LYS A 5 -12.82 13.47 -14.36
CA LYS A 5 -12.51 13.27 -15.77
C LYS A 5 -11.00 13.05 -15.96
N PHE A 6 -10.15 13.84 -15.30
CA PHE A 6 -8.68 13.64 -15.28
C PHE A 6 -8.25 12.32 -14.64
N LEU A 7 -8.98 11.82 -13.64
CA LEU A 7 -8.66 10.56 -12.96
C LEU A 7 -9.06 9.31 -13.77
N LYS A 8 -10.10 9.42 -14.59
CA LYS A 8 -10.38 8.42 -15.63
C LYS A 8 -9.22 8.28 -16.62
N HIS A 9 -8.44 9.34 -16.82
CA HIS A 9 -7.25 9.28 -17.66
C HIS A 9 -6.08 8.58 -16.96
N LEU A 10 -5.89 8.75 -15.64
CA LEU A 10 -4.85 8.01 -14.88
C LEU A 10 -5.15 6.51 -14.74
N THR A 11 -6.41 6.11 -14.91
CA THR A 11 -6.83 4.71 -14.99
C THR A 11 -6.80 4.16 -16.43
N ALA A 12 -6.66 5.04 -17.43
CA ALA A 12 -6.35 4.64 -18.80
C ALA A 12 -4.84 4.43 -18.94
N ALA A 13 -4.44 3.51 -19.81
CA ALA A 13 -3.03 3.21 -20.06
C ALA A 13 -2.24 4.40 -20.65
N GLN A 14 -2.91 5.50 -21.04
CA GLN A 14 -2.33 6.63 -21.76
C GLN A 14 -2.89 7.98 -21.27
N PRO A 15 -2.05 9.04 -21.15
CA PRO A 15 -2.52 10.40 -20.88
C PRO A 15 -3.14 11.04 -22.14
N PRO A 16 -4.24 11.80 -22.03
CA PRO A 16 -4.84 12.51 -23.16
C PRO A 16 -3.94 13.65 -23.63
N GLU A 17 -3.70 13.70 -24.94
CA GLU A 17 -2.82 14.64 -25.66
C GLU A 17 -3.13 16.14 -25.45
N ALA A 18 -4.27 16.48 -24.84
CA ALA A 18 -4.79 17.85 -24.82
C ALA A 18 -4.24 18.76 -23.69
N HIS A 19 -3.45 18.24 -22.74
CA HIS A 19 -3.04 19.03 -21.56
C HIS A 19 -1.55 19.04 -21.22
N PHE A 20 -0.71 18.28 -21.95
CA PHE A 20 0.72 18.26 -21.73
C PHE A 20 1.45 18.80 -22.96
N GLY A 21 1.53 20.13 -23.02
CA GLY A 21 2.56 20.91 -23.74
C GLY A 21 2.87 20.55 -25.19
N GLU A 22 2.51 21.47 -26.09
CA GLU A 22 3.08 21.57 -27.44
C GLU A 22 4.60 21.74 -27.40
N ASP A 23 5.37 20.65 -27.45
CA ASP A 23 6.76 20.68 -27.92
C ASP A 23 6.85 19.87 -29.22
N LYS A 24 6.24 20.44 -30.27
CA LYS A 24 6.52 20.09 -31.65
C LYS A 24 7.97 20.47 -31.95
N LYS A 25 8.88 19.48 -31.94
CA LYS A 25 9.95 19.26 -32.93
C LYS A 25 10.96 18.23 -32.41
N SER A 26 10.67 16.95 -32.56
CA SER A 26 11.64 15.99 -33.08
C SER A 26 10.94 14.65 -33.35
N SER A 27 11.02 14.22 -34.59
CA SER A 27 10.57 12.93 -35.07
C SER A 27 11.30 11.79 -34.37
N THR A 28 10.70 11.23 -33.32
CA THR A 28 11.13 9.96 -32.72
C THR A 28 9.94 9.45 -31.92
N ILE A 29 9.43 8.28 -32.30
CA ILE A 29 8.46 7.42 -31.59
C ILE A 29 8.14 7.98 -30.20
N VAL A 30 7.06 8.76 -30.11
CA VAL A 30 6.62 9.33 -28.83
C VAL A 30 6.10 8.15 -28.03
N ASN A 31 6.96 7.58 -27.21
CA ASN A 31 6.59 6.49 -26.32
C ASN A 31 5.50 7.00 -25.40
N ASP A 32 4.27 6.55 -25.67
CA ASP A 32 3.01 6.62 -24.91
C ASP A 32 3.18 6.20 -23.44
N THR A 33 3.99 6.93 -22.68
CA THR A 33 4.34 6.61 -21.31
C THR A 33 4.10 7.84 -20.44
N TRP A 34 3.40 7.64 -19.32
CA TRP A 34 3.23 8.65 -18.29
C TRP A 34 4.59 9.22 -17.90
N THR A 35 4.79 10.53 -18.14
CA THR A 35 6.03 11.19 -17.71
C THR A 35 6.01 11.39 -16.20
N GLU A 36 7.20 11.37 -15.59
CA GLU A 36 7.36 11.60 -14.16
C GLU A 36 6.71 12.90 -13.66
N HIS A 37 6.80 13.96 -14.47
CA HIS A 37 6.20 15.26 -14.17
C HIS A 37 4.67 15.18 -14.11
N SER A 38 4.05 14.52 -15.10
CA SER A 38 2.61 14.30 -15.14
C SER A 38 2.12 13.49 -13.93
N ILE A 39 2.87 12.44 -13.54
CA ILE A 39 2.51 11.62 -12.37
C ILE A 39 2.57 12.44 -11.09
N ARG A 40 3.63 13.25 -10.89
CA ARG A 40 3.77 14.07 -9.66
C ARG A 40 2.64 15.10 -9.49
N LEU A 41 2.13 15.67 -10.59
CA LEU A 41 1.00 16.61 -10.54
C LEU A 41 -0.33 15.92 -10.25
N CYS A 42 -0.53 14.73 -10.81
CA CYS A 42 -1.80 14.03 -10.75
C CYS A 42 -1.96 13.12 -9.53
N LEU A 43 -0.85 12.60 -9.00
CA LEU A 43 -0.85 11.64 -7.90
C LEU A 43 -1.55 12.18 -6.65
N PRO A 44 -1.28 13.40 -6.13
CA PRO A 44 -1.95 13.89 -4.93
C PRO A 44 -3.48 13.95 -5.05
N LEU A 45 -3.99 14.32 -6.23
CA LEU A 45 -5.42 14.31 -6.54
C LEU A 45 -6.00 12.89 -6.57
N TYR A 46 -5.23 11.93 -7.05
CA TYR A 46 -5.61 10.52 -7.05
C TYR A 46 -5.67 9.97 -5.63
N LEU A 47 -4.64 10.25 -4.82
CA LEU A 47 -4.56 9.78 -3.43
C LEU A 47 -5.69 10.33 -2.56
N SER A 48 -6.10 11.59 -2.76
CA SER A 48 -7.20 12.19 -2.00
C SER A 48 -8.57 11.56 -2.29
N LEU A 49 -8.69 10.75 -3.34
CA LEU A 49 -9.95 10.13 -3.74
C LEU A 49 -10.04 8.65 -3.42
N ILE A 50 -8.92 8.01 -3.10
CA ILE A 50 -8.90 6.63 -2.61
C ILE A 50 -9.88 6.43 -1.44
N PRO A 51 -9.97 7.30 -0.42
CA PRO A 51 -10.92 7.12 0.68
C PRO A 51 -12.39 7.10 0.22
N SER A 52 -12.71 7.77 -0.89
CA SER A 52 -14.06 7.81 -1.46
C SER A 52 -14.31 6.70 -2.48
N TYR A 53 -13.25 6.15 -3.09
CA TYR A 53 -13.31 5.23 -4.21
C TYR A 53 -12.23 4.15 -4.06
N HIS A 54 -12.47 3.18 -3.19
CA HIS A 54 -11.46 2.18 -2.83
C HIS A 54 -10.98 1.32 -4.01
N TYR A 55 -11.75 1.14 -5.08
CA TYR A 55 -11.29 0.43 -6.29
C TYR A 55 -10.04 1.03 -6.95
N LEU A 56 -9.76 2.32 -6.70
CA LEU A 56 -8.57 2.99 -7.17
C LEU A 56 -7.28 2.41 -6.54
N ILE A 57 -7.37 1.71 -5.41
CA ILE A 57 -6.19 1.13 -4.75
C ILE A 57 -5.52 0.04 -5.59
N LEU A 58 -6.30 -0.73 -6.36
CA LEU A 58 -5.79 -1.81 -7.20
C LEU A 58 -4.96 -1.23 -8.36
N SER A 59 -5.48 -0.19 -9.01
CA SER A 59 -4.75 0.52 -10.06
C SER A 59 -3.51 1.22 -9.51
N LEU A 60 -3.57 1.76 -8.28
CA LEU A 60 -2.41 2.37 -7.62
C LEU A 60 -1.29 1.36 -7.43
N ALA A 61 -1.60 0.12 -7.03
CA ALA A 61 -0.61 -0.93 -6.84
C ALA A 61 0.09 -1.31 -8.15
N THR A 62 -0.65 -1.37 -9.26
CA THR A 62 -0.06 -1.56 -10.59
C THR A 62 0.88 -0.42 -10.97
N ILE A 63 0.44 0.84 -10.80
CA ILE A 63 1.25 2.03 -11.08
C ILE A 63 2.52 2.02 -10.19
N TYR A 64 2.37 1.69 -8.91
CA TYR A 64 3.48 1.61 -7.97
C TYR A 64 4.60 0.68 -8.46
N THR A 65 4.26 -0.46 -9.09
CA THR A 65 5.28 -1.37 -9.62
C THR A 65 6.04 -0.83 -10.84
N ALA A 66 5.44 0.11 -11.59
CA ALA A 66 5.97 0.63 -12.85
C ALA A 66 6.75 1.94 -12.71
N VAL A 67 6.60 2.65 -11.58
CA VAL A 67 7.21 3.98 -11.38
C VAL A 67 8.57 3.95 -10.68
N ASN A 68 9.32 5.05 -10.80
CA ASN A 68 10.64 5.23 -10.19
C ASN A 68 10.56 5.43 -8.66
N GLY A 69 11.72 5.45 -7.99
CA GLY A 69 11.82 5.55 -6.53
C GLY A 69 11.16 6.80 -5.95
N ASP A 70 11.34 7.95 -6.60
CA ASP A 70 10.80 9.23 -6.12
C ASP A 70 9.26 9.23 -6.10
N ILE A 71 8.65 8.72 -7.16
CA ILE A 71 7.18 8.59 -7.23
C ILE A 71 6.69 7.54 -6.22
N LYS A 72 7.41 6.43 -6.04
CA LYS A 72 7.07 5.43 -5.01
C LYS A 72 7.00 6.06 -3.62
N GLN A 73 7.92 6.98 -3.28
CA GLN A 73 7.88 7.68 -1.99
C GLN A 73 6.60 8.49 -1.83
N LEU A 74 6.16 9.21 -2.87
CA LEU A 74 4.91 9.96 -2.84
C LEU A 74 3.68 9.05 -2.66
N ILE A 75 3.70 7.85 -3.26
CA ILE A 75 2.61 6.87 -3.12
C ILE A 75 2.59 6.26 -1.70
N ILE A 76 3.74 6.07 -1.05
CA ILE A 76 3.82 5.50 0.31
C ILE A 76 3.21 6.45 1.36
N GLU A 77 3.07 7.73 1.04
CA GLU A 77 2.45 8.72 1.94
C GLU A 77 0.91 8.64 2.00
N VAL A 78 0.26 7.72 1.29
CA VAL A 78 -1.19 7.51 1.38
C VAL A 78 -1.57 7.10 2.80
N ARG A 79 -2.23 8.01 3.52
CA ARG A 79 -2.47 7.91 4.97
C ARG A 79 -3.88 7.53 5.38
N GLU A 80 -4.83 7.40 4.46
CA GLU A 80 -6.24 7.23 4.86
C GLU A 80 -6.92 6.22 3.96
N MET A 81 -7.11 5.01 4.48
CA MET A 81 -7.88 3.96 3.85
C MET A 81 -8.77 3.30 4.91
N GLY A 82 -10.00 2.94 4.55
CA GLY A 82 -10.88 2.22 5.47
C GLY A 82 -10.54 0.72 5.49
N MET A 83 -10.23 0.15 6.65
CA MET A 83 -9.85 -1.27 6.82
C MET A 83 -10.90 -2.27 6.31
N GLY A 84 -12.18 -1.86 6.25
CA GLY A 84 -13.30 -2.68 5.77
C GLY A 84 -13.52 -2.67 4.25
N SER A 85 -12.59 -2.13 3.47
CA SER A 85 -12.70 -2.14 2.00
C SER A 85 -12.44 -3.55 1.44
N PRO A 86 -13.37 -4.14 0.67
CA PRO A 86 -13.13 -5.40 -0.02
C PRO A 86 -11.99 -5.30 -1.04
N GLU A 87 -11.74 -4.11 -1.60
CA GLU A 87 -10.65 -3.86 -2.54
C GLU A 87 -9.28 -3.92 -1.87
N ILE A 88 -9.16 -3.49 -0.60
CA ILE A 88 -7.93 -3.64 0.17
C ILE A 88 -7.66 -5.12 0.44
N LEU A 89 -8.66 -5.88 0.88
CA LEU A 89 -8.49 -7.32 1.11
C LEU A 89 -8.09 -8.04 -0.17
N LYS A 90 -8.74 -7.71 -1.29
CA LYS A 90 -8.38 -8.22 -2.62
C LYS A 90 -6.97 -7.85 -3.03
N LEU A 91 -6.51 -6.64 -2.70
CA LEU A 91 -5.17 -6.17 -2.96
C LEU A 91 -4.11 -6.93 -2.14
N VAL A 92 -4.37 -7.20 -0.86
CA VAL A 92 -3.47 -7.99 -0.01
C VAL A 92 -3.39 -9.42 -0.54
N GLU A 93 -4.52 -10.03 -0.88
CA GLU A 93 -4.60 -11.38 -1.44
C GLU A 93 -3.86 -11.50 -2.78
N ASN A 94 -4.07 -10.53 -3.68
CA ASN A 94 -3.53 -10.51 -5.04
C ASN A 94 -2.42 -9.45 -5.19
N CYS A 95 -1.55 -9.35 -4.19
CA CYS A 95 -0.48 -8.35 -4.16
C CYS A 95 0.35 -8.40 -5.47
N PRO A 96 0.53 -7.29 -6.21
CA PRO A 96 1.43 -7.30 -7.36
C PRO A 96 2.89 -7.58 -6.94
N LYS A 97 3.69 -8.19 -7.82
CA LYS A 97 5.12 -8.39 -7.55
C LYS A 97 5.84 -7.04 -7.53
N GLY A 98 6.56 -6.75 -6.45
CA GLY A 98 7.22 -5.45 -6.23
C GLY A 98 6.36 -4.40 -5.51
N ALA A 99 5.13 -4.74 -5.11
CA ALA A 99 4.25 -3.86 -4.33
C ALA A 99 4.26 -4.18 -2.82
N GLU A 100 5.09 -5.11 -2.35
CA GLU A 100 5.11 -5.58 -0.96
C GLU A 100 5.34 -4.45 0.05
N THR A 101 6.20 -3.48 -0.27
CA THR A 101 6.44 -2.30 0.56
C THR A 101 5.20 -1.40 0.67
N LEU A 102 4.45 -1.24 -0.43
CA LEU A 102 3.19 -0.52 -0.42
C LEU A 102 2.18 -1.24 0.48
N ILE A 103 2.01 -2.56 0.32
CA ILE A 103 1.11 -3.37 1.15
C ILE A 103 1.48 -3.26 2.62
N THR A 104 2.77 -3.36 2.95
CA THR A 104 3.25 -3.22 4.34
C THR A 104 2.81 -1.89 4.94
N ARG A 105 2.94 -0.80 4.17
CA ARG A 105 2.53 0.53 4.60
C ARG A 105 1.02 0.64 4.78
N ILE A 106 0.24 0.13 3.82
CA ILE A 106 -1.22 0.10 3.89
C ILE A 106 -1.66 -0.60 5.18
N ILE A 107 -1.18 -1.82 5.43
CA ILE A 107 -1.57 -2.59 6.62
C ILE A 107 -1.17 -1.84 7.90
N HIS A 108 0.01 -1.24 7.95
CA HIS A 108 0.44 -0.44 9.10
C HIS A 108 -0.51 0.71 9.37
N THR A 109 -0.84 1.50 8.36
CA THR A 109 -1.77 2.64 8.46
C THR A 109 -3.17 2.20 8.88
N LEU A 110 -3.66 1.09 8.33
CA LEU A 110 -4.96 0.54 8.72
C LEU A 110 -4.99 0.16 10.21
N THR A 111 -3.90 -0.42 10.72
CA THR A 111 -3.82 -1.02 12.06
C THR A 111 -3.12 -0.11 13.09
N GLU A 112 -2.92 1.17 12.76
CA GLU A 112 -2.28 2.15 13.65
C GLU A 112 -3.19 2.50 14.85
N GLN A 113 -4.50 2.65 14.61
CA GLN A 113 -5.46 3.09 15.63
C GLN A 113 -6.53 2.05 15.96
N THR A 114 -6.71 1.05 15.10
CA THR A 114 -7.73 0.01 15.26
C THR A 114 -7.11 -1.37 15.18
N PRO A 115 -7.64 -2.36 15.91
CA PRO A 115 -7.19 -3.73 15.79
C PRO A 115 -7.51 -4.27 14.39
N PRO A 116 -6.65 -5.16 13.83
CA PRO A 116 -6.90 -5.77 12.54
C PRO A 116 -8.15 -6.66 12.58
N SER A 117 -8.91 -6.68 11.49
CA SER A 117 -10.00 -7.64 11.33
C SER A 117 -9.47 -9.07 11.11
N PRO A 118 -10.22 -10.12 11.49
CA PRO A 118 -9.80 -11.51 11.24
C PRO A 118 -9.52 -11.80 9.77
N GLU A 119 -10.33 -11.26 8.86
CA GLU A 119 -10.15 -11.39 7.41
C GLU A 119 -8.83 -10.77 6.94
N LEU A 120 -8.47 -9.60 7.47
CA LEU A 120 -7.20 -8.97 7.15
C LEU A 120 -6.02 -9.80 7.69
N VAL A 121 -6.13 -10.31 8.92
CA VAL A 121 -5.10 -11.17 9.53
C VAL A 121 -4.83 -12.39 8.64
N GLU A 122 -5.88 -13.10 8.24
CA GLU A 122 -5.78 -14.29 7.38
C GLU A 122 -5.05 -13.97 6.06
N LYS A 123 -5.46 -12.92 5.34
CA LYS A 123 -4.84 -12.56 4.06
C LYS A 123 -3.39 -12.10 4.20
N VAL A 124 -3.06 -11.39 5.29
CA VAL A 124 -1.69 -10.95 5.59
C VAL A 124 -0.78 -12.14 5.90
N GLN A 125 -1.27 -13.11 6.67
CA GLN A 125 -0.54 -14.34 6.96
C GLN A 125 -0.31 -15.17 5.69
N ASP A 126 -1.33 -15.31 4.86
CA ASP A 126 -1.23 -16.01 3.58
C ASP A 126 -0.14 -15.40 2.69
N LEU A 127 -0.14 -14.07 2.56
CA LEU A 127 0.86 -13.36 1.78
C LEU A 127 2.28 -13.51 2.37
N TYR A 128 2.42 -13.48 3.69
CA TYR A 128 3.68 -13.73 4.38
C TYR A 128 4.24 -15.12 4.03
N HIS A 129 3.47 -16.18 4.25
CA HIS A 129 3.93 -17.54 4.01
C HIS A 129 4.23 -17.82 2.53
N LYS A 130 3.48 -17.21 1.60
CA LYS A 130 3.64 -17.43 0.16
C LYS A 130 4.81 -16.64 -0.43
N ARG A 131 5.07 -15.41 0.04
CA ARG A 131 5.92 -14.46 -0.70
C ARG A 131 6.82 -13.54 0.12
N VAL A 132 6.46 -13.19 1.36
CA VAL A 132 7.21 -12.21 2.16
C VAL A 132 8.01 -12.92 3.24
N SER A 133 9.35 -12.91 3.14
CA SER A 133 10.21 -13.60 4.11
C SER A 133 10.50 -12.79 5.38
N ASP A 134 10.25 -11.47 5.35
CA ASP A 134 10.54 -10.59 6.48
C ASP A 134 9.42 -10.61 7.52
N VAL A 135 9.74 -11.11 8.72
CA VAL A 135 8.78 -11.24 9.84
C VAL A 135 8.20 -9.89 10.29
N ARG A 136 8.87 -8.77 9.99
CA ARG A 136 8.35 -7.42 10.29
C ARG A 136 7.01 -7.15 9.62
N PHE A 137 6.73 -7.84 8.52
CA PHE A 137 5.46 -7.77 7.81
C PHE A 137 4.26 -8.15 8.69
N LEU A 138 4.46 -9.01 9.69
CA LEU A 138 3.40 -9.44 10.60
C LEU A 138 3.17 -8.47 11.77
N ILE A 139 4.10 -7.54 12.04
CA ILE A 139 4.03 -6.62 13.20
C ILE A 139 2.69 -5.86 13.28
N PRO A 140 2.19 -5.26 12.19
CA PRO A 140 0.92 -4.54 12.19
C PRO A 140 -0.27 -5.38 12.67
N VAL A 141 -0.28 -6.68 12.33
CA VAL A 141 -1.40 -7.59 12.60
C VAL A 141 -1.20 -8.46 13.85
N LEU A 142 -0.10 -8.27 14.59
CA LEU A 142 0.27 -9.11 15.75
C LEU A 142 -0.85 -9.28 16.77
N THR A 143 -1.65 -8.24 17.01
CA THR A 143 -2.74 -8.27 18.00
C THR A 143 -3.86 -9.22 17.59
N GLY A 144 -4.06 -9.46 16.29
CA GLY A 144 -5.09 -10.34 15.75
C GLY A 144 -4.64 -11.80 15.57
N LEU A 145 -3.34 -12.11 15.69
CA LEU A 145 -2.82 -13.48 15.52
C LEU A 145 -3.20 -14.39 16.69
N GLU A 146 -3.30 -15.69 16.45
CA GLU A 146 -3.46 -16.67 17.52
C GLU A 146 -2.20 -16.79 18.37
N LYS A 147 -2.38 -17.24 19.63
CA LYS A 147 -1.26 -17.41 20.58
C LYS A 147 -0.17 -18.32 20.03
N ARG A 148 -0.54 -19.40 19.33
CA ARG A 148 0.41 -20.35 18.72
C ARG A 148 1.28 -19.68 17.66
N GLU A 149 0.67 -18.83 16.84
CA GLU A 149 1.34 -18.13 15.75
C GLU A 149 2.31 -17.08 16.27
N ILE A 150 1.91 -16.35 17.32
CA ILE A 150 2.79 -15.42 18.03
C ILE A 150 4.00 -16.16 18.59
N ILE A 151 3.79 -17.30 19.27
CA ILE A 151 4.88 -18.11 19.84
C ILE A 151 5.85 -18.57 18.75
N ASN A 152 5.34 -19.00 17.60
CA ASN A 152 6.17 -19.45 16.48
C ASN A 152 6.98 -18.30 15.83
N GLY A 153 6.41 -17.09 15.77
CA GLY A 153 7.05 -15.91 15.20
C GLY A 153 8.02 -15.20 16.15
N LEU A 154 7.79 -15.30 17.48
CA LEU A 154 8.52 -14.56 18.51
C LEU A 154 10.05 -14.73 18.43
N PRO A 155 10.63 -15.93 18.22
CA PRO A 155 12.07 -16.11 18.11
C PRO A 155 12.71 -15.31 16.97
N LYS A 156 11.97 -15.03 15.90
CA LYS A 156 12.43 -14.20 14.79
C LYS A 156 12.29 -12.70 15.12
N LEU A 157 11.20 -12.33 15.80
CA LEU A 157 10.92 -10.94 16.18
C LEU A 157 11.90 -10.40 17.22
N ILE A 158 12.30 -11.18 18.21
CA ILE A 158 13.23 -10.74 19.28
C ILE A 158 14.67 -10.54 18.77
N LYS A 159 15.00 -11.06 17.58
CA LYS A 159 16.32 -10.88 16.94
C LYS A 159 16.41 -9.57 16.15
N LEU A 160 15.31 -8.82 16.04
CA LEU A 160 15.27 -7.52 15.36
C LEU A 160 15.89 -6.43 16.24
N SER A 161 16.00 -5.21 15.69
CA SER A 161 16.56 -4.08 16.42
C SER A 161 15.70 -3.69 17.64
N GLN A 162 16.34 -3.12 18.66
CA GLN A 162 15.70 -2.68 19.91
C GLN A 162 14.40 -1.87 19.70
N PRO A 163 14.33 -0.89 18.79
CA PRO A 163 13.08 -0.15 18.54
C PRO A 163 11.94 -1.05 18.07
N VAL A 164 12.24 -2.00 17.18
CA VAL A 164 11.24 -2.92 16.61
C VAL A 164 10.76 -3.90 17.68
N VAL A 165 11.69 -4.43 18.48
CA VAL A 165 11.35 -5.32 19.61
C VAL A 165 10.44 -4.61 20.61
N LYS A 166 10.74 -3.34 20.94
CA LYS A 166 9.88 -2.52 21.80
C LYS A 166 8.47 -2.35 21.23
N GLU A 167 8.35 -2.10 19.93
CA GLU A 167 7.03 -2.02 19.27
C GLU A 167 6.27 -3.34 19.36
N VAL A 168 6.93 -4.47 19.08
CA VAL A 168 6.33 -5.81 19.18
C VAL A 168 5.76 -6.03 20.57
N PHE A 169 6.54 -5.77 21.62
CA PHE A 169 6.07 -5.92 23.00
C PHE A 169 4.93 -4.96 23.32
N ASN A 170 5.00 -3.69 22.91
CA ASN A 170 3.91 -2.75 23.11
C ASN A 170 2.60 -3.27 22.51
N ARG A 171 2.61 -3.77 21.27
CA ARG A 171 1.42 -4.33 20.62
C ARG A 171 0.90 -5.57 21.36
N LEU A 172 1.79 -6.48 21.78
CA LEU A 172 1.40 -7.68 22.52
C LEU A 172 0.87 -7.38 23.93
N LEU A 173 1.40 -6.36 24.60
CA LEU A 173 0.97 -5.96 25.94
C LEU A 173 -0.36 -5.19 25.88
N ILE A 174 -0.59 -4.33 24.88
CA ILE A 174 -1.87 -3.65 24.68
C ILE A 174 -3.02 -4.66 24.53
N ARG A 175 -2.80 -5.77 23.80
CA ARG A 175 -3.79 -6.85 23.69
C ARG A 175 -4.19 -7.44 25.05
N ASN A 176 -3.25 -7.53 25.98
CA ASN A 176 -3.46 -8.15 27.29
C ASN A 176 -3.80 -7.13 28.39
N GLY A 177 -3.64 -5.83 28.11
CA GLY A 177 -3.87 -4.73 29.03
C GLY A 177 -5.25 -4.10 28.82
N LYS A 178 -6.25 -4.63 29.52
CA LYS A 178 -7.27 -3.75 30.10
C LYS A 178 -6.59 -3.02 31.26
N PHE A 179 -6.17 -1.79 31.05
CA PHE A 179 -5.96 -0.81 32.11
C PHE A 179 -6.75 0.44 31.75
#